data_AF-A0A7C2F744-F1
#
_entry.id   AF-A0A7C2F744-F1
#
_cell.length_a   1.000
_cell.length_b   1.000
_cell.length_c   1.000
_cell.angle_alpha   90.00
_cell.angle_beta   90.00
_cell.angle_gamma   90.00
#
_symmetry.space_group_name_H-M   'P 1'
#
loop_
_entity.id
_entity.type
_entity.pdbx_description
1 polymer ?
#
loop_
_entity_poly.entity_id
_entity_poly.type
_entity_poly.pdbx_seq_one_letter_code
_entity_poly.pdbx_strand_id
1 'polypeptide(L)'
;MRAETSDVVFRLLLALGELWDGLQRANIDATRKGLHLSKQYLGGYVRISVGPGSRPRLAFEWNESTRHLRVLRAESWPGLEATLSATVAYVREQARLRGIAEAVDAVLVRACREPLRAKVTSAAAHAARSLAPERA
;
A
#
# COMPACT_ATOMS: atom_id res chain seq x y z
N MET A 1 -5.52 7.15 -16.63
CA MET A 1 -5.80 6.97 -15.19
C MET A 1 -4.81 7.88 -14.44
N ARG A 2 -5.19 9.16 -14.25
CA ARG A 2 -4.37 10.17 -13.56
C ARG A 2 -4.55 9.98 -12.05
N ALA A 3 -3.45 9.91 -11.30
CA ALA A 3 -3.22 10.38 -9.93
C ALA A 3 -4.29 10.26 -8.81
N GLU A 4 -5.40 9.54 -8.96
CA GLU A 4 -6.47 9.43 -7.95
C GLU A 4 -6.50 8.05 -7.29
N THR A 5 -5.34 7.51 -6.91
CA THR A 5 -5.34 6.42 -5.93
C THR A 5 -5.73 7.01 -4.59
N SER A 6 -6.93 6.67 -4.10
CA SER A 6 -7.47 7.19 -2.84
C SER A 6 -6.48 7.01 -1.69
N ASP A 7 -6.36 8.01 -0.80
CA ASP A 7 -5.55 7.92 0.43
C ASP A 7 -5.91 6.71 1.29
N VAL A 8 -7.17 6.24 1.21
CA VAL A 8 -7.62 5.01 1.86
C VAL A 8 -6.85 3.80 1.33
N VAL A 9 -6.62 3.72 0.01
CA VAL A 9 -5.89 2.61 -0.62
C VAL A 9 -4.46 2.55 -0.10
N PHE A 10 -3.74 3.68 -0.09
CA PHE A 10 -2.37 3.72 0.43
C PHE A 10 -2.30 3.30 1.91
N ARG A 11 -3.22 3.80 2.74
CA ARG A 11 -3.28 3.43 4.17
C ARG A 11 -3.56 1.96 4.38
N LEU A 12 -4.50 1.38 3.64
CA LEU A 12 -4.82 -0.04 3.73
C LEU A 12 -3.66 -0.92 3.23
N LEU A 13 -2.94 -0.50 2.18
CA LEU A 13 -1.75 -1.21 1.71
C LEU A 13 -0.60 -1.14 2.72
N LEU A 14 -0.42 0.00 3.39
CA LEU A 14 0.54 0.13 4.50
C LEU A 14 0.15 -0.79 5.67
N ALA A 15 -1.12 -0.80 6.06
CA ALA A 15 -1.64 -1.69 7.10
C ALA A 15 -1.43 -3.17 6.77
N LEU A 16 -1.69 -3.59 5.53
CA LEU A 16 -1.42 -4.95 5.09
C LEU A 16 0.09 -5.27 5.12
N GLY A 17 0.94 -4.30 4.78
CA GLY A 17 2.39 -4.42 4.92
C GLY A 17 2.86 -4.50 6.37
N GLU A 18 2.18 -3.83 7.30
CA GLU A 18 2.44 -3.92 8.75
C GLU A 18 2.05 -5.29 9.30
N LEU A 19 0.87 -5.79 8.90
CA LEU A 19 0.36 -7.09 9.33
C LEU A 19 1.11 -8.28 8.72
N TRP A 20 1.86 -8.06 7.63
CA TRP A 20 2.44 -9.11 6.78
C TRP A 20 3.08 -10.27 7.55
N ASP A 21 4.03 -9.98 8.44
CA ASP A 21 4.74 -11.02 9.19
C ASP A 21 3.82 -11.77 10.17
N GLY A 22 2.85 -11.08 10.75
CA GLY A 22 1.84 -11.67 11.62
C GLY A 22 0.89 -12.60 10.87
N LEU A 23 0.45 -12.19 9.67
CA LEU A 23 -0.38 -13.01 8.79
C LEU A 23 0.34 -14.28 8.35
N GLN A 24 1.62 -14.18 7.99
CA GLN A 24 2.44 -15.33 7.61
C GLN A 24 2.61 -16.32 8.78
N ARG A 25 2.94 -15.82 9.99
CA ARG A 25 3.03 -16.67 11.19
C ARG A 25 1.70 -17.36 11.53
N ALA A 26 0.59 -16.70 11.27
CA ALA A 26 -0.75 -17.25 11.46
C ALA A 26 -1.22 -18.14 10.29
N ASN A 27 -0.38 -18.39 9.27
CA ASN A 27 -0.76 -19.13 8.06
C ASN A 27 -1.98 -18.52 7.33
N ILE A 28 -2.02 -17.19 7.20
CA ILE A 28 -3.02 -16.43 6.44
C ILE A 28 -2.36 -15.90 5.17
N ASP A 29 -2.72 -16.47 4.03
CA ASP A 29 -2.20 -16.04 2.73
C ASP A 29 -3.07 -14.94 2.10
N ALA A 30 -2.69 -13.68 2.32
CA ALA A 30 -3.37 -12.52 1.76
C ALA A 30 -3.35 -12.46 0.21
N THR A 31 -2.46 -13.22 -0.45
CA THR A 31 -2.34 -13.20 -1.91
C THR A 31 -3.47 -13.97 -2.61
N ARG A 32 -4.22 -14.82 -1.88
CA ARG A 32 -5.34 -15.62 -2.41
C ARG A 32 -6.46 -14.80 -3.08
N LYS A 33 -6.52 -13.50 -2.81
CA LYS A 33 -7.49 -12.58 -3.43
C LYS A 33 -6.90 -11.75 -4.57
N GLY A 34 -5.73 -12.12 -5.08
CA GLY A 34 -5.08 -11.49 -6.23
C GLY A 34 -4.30 -10.22 -5.88
N LEU A 35 -4.05 -9.97 -4.59
CA LEU A 35 -3.19 -8.87 -4.13
C LEU A 35 -1.80 -9.43 -3.80
N HIS A 36 -0.87 -9.32 -4.74
CA HIS A 36 0.53 -9.62 -4.47
C HIS A 36 1.18 -8.39 -3.87
N LEU A 37 1.66 -8.51 -2.63
CA LEU A 37 2.31 -7.43 -1.89
C LEU A 37 3.74 -7.86 -1.54
N SER A 38 4.68 -6.94 -1.73
CA SER A 38 6.04 -7.06 -1.21
C SER A 38 6.42 -5.82 -0.43
N LYS A 39 7.24 -6.02 0.60
CA LYS A 39 7.69 -5.00 1.54
C LYS A 39 9.20 -5.03 1.63
N GLN A 40 9.84 -3.88 1.52
CA GLN A 40 11.30 -3.73 1.66
C GLN A 40 11.62 -2.56 2.59
N TYR A 41 12.47 -2.78 3.60
CA TYR A 41 12.97 -1.72 4.46
C TYR A 41 14.23 -1.09 3.87
N LEU A 42 14.28 0.24 3.81
CA LEU A 42 15.32 1.03 3.12
C LEU A 42 16.02 2.03 4.07
N GLY A 43 16.10 1.73 5.37
CA GLY A 43 16.79 2.61 6.33
C GLY A 43 16.05 3.93 6.56
N GLY A 44 14.78 3.85 6.95
CA GLY A 44 13.92 5.01 7.25
C GLY A 44 12.69 5.12 6.32
N TYR A 45 12.73 4.43 5.18
CA TYR A 45 11.57 4.21 4.33
C TYR A 45 11.18 2.74 4.33
N VAL A 46 9.87 2.48 4.20
CA VAL A 46 9.35 1.19 3.77
C VAL A 46 8.84 1.32 2.35
N ARG A 47 9.36 0.50 1.44
CA ARG A 47 8.84 0.38 0.08
C ARG A 47 7.80 -0.72 0.03
N ILE A 48 6.61 -0.36 -0.43
CA ILE A 48 5.52 -1.30 -0.71
C ILE A 48 5.35 -1.36 -2.22
N SER A 49 5.40 -2.57 -2.77
CA SER A 49 5.11 -2.83 -4.19
C SER A 49 3.98 -3.83 -4.30
N VAL A 50 2.95 -3.47 -5.06
CA VAL A 50 1.71 -4.23 -5.19
C VAL A 50 1.25 -4.38 -6.63
N GLY A 51 0.64 -5.52 -6.92
CA GLY A 51 0.04 -5.79 -8.23
C GLY A 51 -0.82 -7.06 -8.24
N PRO A 52 -1.43 -7.37 -9.40
CA PRO A 52 -2.22 -8.57 -9.59
C PRO A 52 -1.37 -9.85 -9.77
N GLY A 53 -0.05 -9.73 -9.71
CA GLY A 53 0.91 -10.81 -9.94
C GLY A 53 2.33 -10.38 -9.58
N SER A 54 3.33 -11.04 -10.17
CA SER A 54 4.75 -10.77 -9.90
C SER A 54 5.22 -9.37 -10.32
N ARG A 55 4.57 -8.75 -11.32
CA ARG A 55 4.87 -7.38 -11.75
C ARG A 55 4.04 -6.36 -10.97
N PRO A 56 4.66 -5.48 -10.16
CA PRO A 56 3.93 -4.45 -9.43
C PRO A 56 3.38 -3.37 -10.38
N ARG A 57 2.10 -3.04 -10.19
CA ARG A 57 1.38 -1.94 -10.86
C ARG A 57 1.48 -0.64 -10.05
N LEU A 58 1.52 -0.75 -8.73
CA LEU A 58 1.69 0.38 -7.82
C LEU A 58 2.90 0.10 -6.92
N ALA A 59 3.79 1.08 -6.80
CA ALA A 59 4.94 1.03 -5.90
C ALA A 59 5.14 2.39 -5.26
N PHE A 60 5.30 2.40 -3.95
CA PHE A 60 5.48 3.62 -3.17
C PHE A 60 6.40 3.39 -1.97
N GLU A 61 7.00 4.46 -1.50
CA GLU A 61 7.81 4.49 -0.30
C GLU A 61 7.10 5.32 0.76
N TRP A 62 7.16 4.86 1.99
CA TRP A 62 6.59 5.53 3.14
C TRP A 62 7.65 5.73 4.21
N ASN A 63 7.82 6.97 4.65
CA ASN A 63 8.60 7.31 5.82
C ASN A 63 7.64 7.69 6.95
N GLU A 64 7.61 6.86 7.99
CA GLU A 64 6.72 7.05 9.14
C GLU A 64 7.07 8.35 9.89
N SER A 65 8.36 8.58 10.17
CA SER A 65 8.83 9.71 10.97
C SER A 65 8.49 11.06 10.35
N THR A 66 8.66 11.18 9.02
CA THR A 66 8.38 12.44 8.31
C THR A 66 6.99 12.47 7.67
N ARG A 67 6.19 11.41 7.86
CA ARG A 67 4.90 11.20 7.18
C ARG A 67 5.00 11.49 5.68
N HIS A 68 6.05 10.99 5.02
CA HIS A 68 6.30 11.27 3.60
C HIS A 68 5.96 10.05 2.75
N LEU A 69 5.04 10.23 1.80
CA LEU A 69 4.67 9.23 0.81
C LEU A 69 5.30 9.59 -0.54
N ARG A 70 6.13 8.69 -1.07
CA ARG A 70 6.72 8.84 -2.40
C ARG A 70 6.21 7.77 -3.33
N VAL A 71 5.41 8.15 -4.32
CA VAL A 71 4.89 7.24 -5.34
C VAL A 71 5.94 7.07 -6.43
N LEU A 72 6.47 5.85 -6.56
CA LEU A 72 7.49 5.49 -7.55
C LEU A 72 6.85 5.03 -8.86
N ARG A 73 5.75 4.29 -8.76
CA ARG A 73 4.98 3.76 -9.90
C ARG A 73 3.51 3.77 -9.56
N ALA A 74 2.68 4.22 -10.50
CA ALA A 74 1.23 4.12 -10.43
C ALA A 74 0.70 3.85 -11.85
N GLU A 75 0.71 2.57 -12.24
CA GLU A 75 0.11 2.11 -13.49
C GLU A 75 -1.40 1.90 -13.32
N SER A 76 -2.15 1.98 -14.43
CA SER A 76 -3.57 1.67 -14.45
C SER A 76 -3.81 0.24 -13.96
N TRP A 77 -4.65 0.10 -12.94
CA TRP A 77 -5.09 -1.20 -12.42
C TRP A 77 -6.60 -1.17 -12.18
N PRO A 78 -7.40 -1.55 -13.20
CA PRO A 78 -8.84 -1.72 -13.04
C PRO A 78 -9.15 -2.73 -11.93
N GLY A 79 -10.03 -2.35 -11.00
CA GLY A 79 -10.45 -3.22 -9.90
C GLY A 79 -9.53 -3.24 -8.67
N LEU A 80 -8.50 -2.39 -8.59
CA LEU A 80 -7.61 -2.31 -7.41
C LEU A 80 -8.37 -2.24 -6.09
N GLU A 81 -9.35 -1.32 -5.99
CA GLU A 81 -10.13 -1.14 -4.76
C GLU A 81 -10.97 -2.39 -4.43
N ALA A 82 -11.52 -3.06 -5.45
CA ALA A 82 -12.28 -4.29 -5.26
C ALA A 82 -11.38 -5.45 -4.81
N THR A 83 -10.20 -5.61 -5.43
CA THR A 83 -9.18 -6.59 -5.01
C THR A 83 -8.73 -6.34 -3.58
N LEU A 84 -8.47 -5.08 -3.23
CA LEU A 84 -8.06 -4.68 -1.89
C LEU A 84 -9.15 -4.95 -0.85
N SER A 85 -10.39 -4.56 -1.15
CA SER A 85 -11.57 -4.83 -0.30
C SER A 85 -11.77 -6.32 -0.07
N ALA A 86 -11.71 -7.14 -1.13
CA ALA A 86 -11.80 -8.60 -1.03
C ALA A 86 -10.66 -9.20 -0.21
N THR A 87 -9.45 -8.67 -0.35
CA THR A 87 -8.28 -9.09 0.44
C THR A 87 -8.45 -8.77 1.91
N VAL A 88 -8.89 -7.55 2.24
CA VAL A 88 -9.18 -7.15 3.63
C VAL A 88 -10.28 -8.02 4.23
N ALA A 89 -11.38 -8.25 3.51
CA ALA A 89 -12.46 -9.12 3.97
C ALA A 89 -11.96 -10.56 4.25
N TYR A 90 -11.14 -11.10 3.35
CA TYR A 90 -10.53 -12.42 3.53
C TYR A 90 -9.61 -12.49 4.74
N VAL A 91 -8.70 -11.51 4.89
CA VAL A 91 -7.77 -11.45 6.04
C VAL A 91 -8.54 -11.38 7.35
N ARG A 92 -9.58 -10.54 7.44
CA ARG A 92 -10.43 -10.44 8.64
C ARG A 92 -11.13 -11.75 8.96
N GLU A 93 -11.70 -12.41 7.95
CA GLU A 93 -12.36 -13.71 8.14
C GLU A 93 -11.38 -14.77 8.65
N GLN A 94 -10.20 -14.87 8.03
CA GLN A 94 -9.18 -15.83 8.45
C GLN A 94 -8.61 -15.52 9.83
N ALA A 95 -8.50 -14.24 10.20
CA ALA A 95 -8.05 -13.79 11.51
C ALA A 95 -9.05 -14.18 12.62
N ARG A 96 -10.36 -14.12 12.34
CA ARG A 96 -11.41 -14.62 13.28
C ARG A 96 -11.24 -16.10 13.55
N LEU A 97 -11.08 -16.91 12.50
CA LEU A 97 -10.87 -18.36 12.63
C LEU A 97 -9.63 -18.73 13.43
N ARG A 98 -8.68 -17.80 13.59
CA ARG A 98 -7.40 -18.01 14.31
C ARG A 98 -7.32 -17.28 15.64
N GLY A 99 -8.40 -16.61 16.07
CA GLY A 99 -8.43 -15.87 17.34
C GLY A 99 -7.55 -14.62 17.37
N ILE A 100 -7.17 -14.05 16.22
CA ILE A 100 -6.32 -12.85 16.11
C ILE A 100 -7.05 -11.65 15.48
N ALA A 101 -8.39 -11.72 15.38
CA ALA A 101 -9.20 -10.71 14.72
C ALA A 101 -9.05 -9.32 15.35
N GLU A 102 -8.95 -9.20 16.67
CA GLU A 102 -8.83 -7.91 17.35
C GLU A 102 -7.56 -7.17 16.95
N ALA A 103 -6.42 -7.87 16.90
CA ALA A 103 -5.14 -7.30 16.49
C ALA A 103 -5.17 -6.84 15.02
N VAL A 104 -5.78 -7.64 14.14
CA VAL A 104 -5.93 -7.32 12.72
C VAL A 104 -6.88 -6.14 12.51
N ASP A 105 -8.04 -6.15 13.17
CA ASP A 105 -9.05 -5.10 13.04
C ASP A 105 -8.53 -3.77 13.62
N ALA A 106 -7.75 -3.79 14.70
CA ALA A 106 -7.13 -2.57 15.25
C ALA A 106 -6.27 -1.83 14.21
N VAL A 107 -5.43 -2.56 13.48
CA VAL A 107 -4.55 -1.99 12.45
C VAL A 107 -5.36 -1.50 11.23
N LEU A 108 -6.35 -2.28 10.78
CA LEU A 108 -7.18 -1.92 9.62
C LEU A 108 -8.11 -0.73 9.92
N VAL A 109 -8.71 -0.69 11.10
CA VAL A 109 -9.56 0.43 11.54
C VAL A 109 -8.74 1.71 11.68
N ARG A 110 -7.52 1.61 12.24
CA ARG A 110 -6.58 2.74 12.28
C ARG A 110 -6.31 3.29 10.88
N ALA A 111 -6.02 2.42 9.93
CA ALA A 111 -5.78 2.80 8.54
C ALA A 111 -6.98 3.48 7.87
N CYS A 112 -8.22 3.13 8.24
CA CYS A 112 -9.42 3.80 7.72
C CYS A 112 -9.66 5.18 8.36
N ARG A 113 -9.35 5.34 9.66
CA ARG A 113 -9.68 6.55 10.44
C ARG A 113 -8.62 7.63 10.38
N GLU A 114 -7.35 7.26 10.38
CA GLU A 114 -6.27 8.24 10.44
C GLU A 114 -6.02 8.86 9.07
N PRO A 115 -6.20 10.18 8.88
CA PRO A 115 -5.92 10.79 7.60
C PRO A 115 -4.44 10.60 7.25
N LEU A 116 -4.18 10.25 6.00
CA LEU A 116 -2.84 10.24 5.46
C LEU A 116 -2.42 11.70 5.25
N ARG A 117 -2.00 12.39 6.33
CA ARG A 117 -1.41 13.74 6.27
C ARG A 117 -0.02 13.68 5.65
N ALA A 118 0.08 13.07 4.48
CA ALA A 118 1.33 12.81 3.82
C ALA A 118 1.70 13.95 2.91
N LYS A 119 2.97 14.35 2.96
CA LYS A 119 3.58 14.99 1.80
C LYS A 119 3.65 13.91 0.70
N VAL A 120 3.00 14.15 -0.44
CA VAL A 120 3.00 13.20 -1.56
C VAL A 120 3.96 13.71 -2.64
N THR A 121 4.93 12.89 -3.00
CA THR A 121 5.80 13.15 -4.16
C THR A 121 5.66 12.03 -5.18
N SER A 122 5.50 12.37 -6.47
CA SER A 122 5.44 11.38 -7.55
C SER A 122 6.71 11.43 -8.39
N ALA A 123 7.38 10.29 -8.56
CA ALA A 123 8.62 10.19 -9.33
C ALA A 123 8.41 10.56 -10.81
N ALA A 124 7.23 10.26 -11.37
CA ALA A 124 6.85 10.63 -12.73
C ALA A 124 6.78 12.15 -12.95
N ALA A 125 6.41 12.94 -11.93
CA ALA A 125 6.37 14.41 -12.04
C ALA A 125 7.75 15.07 -11.93
N HIS A 126 8.73 14.40 -11.31
CA HIS A 126 10.07 14.96 -11.15
C HIS A 126 10.90 14.90 -12.44
N ALA A 127 10.70 13.86 -13.26
CA ALA A 127 11.32 13.75 -14.58
C ALA A 127 10.83 14.85 -15.55
N ALA A 128 9.55 15.23 -15.48
CA ALA A 128 8.99 16.29 -16.34
C ALA A 128 9.50 17.70 -15.98
N ARG A 129 9.85 17.96 -14.71
CA ARG A 129 10.43 19.25 -14.28
C ARG A 129 11.91 19.41 -14.62
N SER A 130 12.63 18.31 -14.86
CA SER A 130 14.06 18.35 -15.16
C SER A 130 14.37 18.53 -16.66
N LEU A 131 13.33 18.55 -17.50
CA LEU A 131 13.42 18.64 -18.96
C LEU A 131 12.83 19.94 -19.52
N ALA A 132 12.49 20.92 -18.66
CA ALA A 132 12.16 22.25 -19.14
C ALA A 132 13.46 23.02 -19.43
N PRO A 133 13.82 23.31 -20.69
CA PRO A 133 14.91 24.23 -20.96
C PRO A 133 14.53 25.60 -20.42
N GLU A 134 15.36 26.15 -19.54
CA GLU A 134 15.40 27.58 -19.25
C GLU A 134 15.54 28.30 -20.59
N ARG A 135 14.46 28.90 -21.07
CA ARG A 135 14.54 29.82 -22.22
C ARG A 135 15.19 31.09 -21.69
N ALA A 136 16.45 31.30 -22.10
CA ALA A 136 17.15 32.57 -22.03
C ALA A 136 16.43 33.65 -22.87
#